data_AF-A0A7X3P1P6-F1
#
_entry.id   AF-A0A7X3P1P6-F1
#
_cell.length_a   1.000
_cell.length_b   1.000
_cell.length_c   1.000
_cell.angle_alpha   90.00
_cell.angle_beta   90.00
_cell.angle_gamma   90.00
#
_symmetry.space_group_name_H-M   'P 1'
#
loop_
_entity.id
_entity.type
_entity.pdbx_description
1 polymer ?
#
loop_
_entity_poly.entity_id
_entity_poly.type
_entity_poly.pdbx_seq_one_letter_code
_entity_poly.pdbx_strand_id
1 'polypeptide(L)'
;MEIPIVMGTETEYGISVKNAREQDPVAASTLVVNAYKTSRGDIPSATSSVTWDYEQESPLMDARGFLAEAETPISEADTNSVVNDILINGGRYYVDHAHPEYCTPECANARDLLLYEKAGELILEVSRVTAERLLLDNQEII
;
A
#
# COMPACT_ATOMS: atom_id res chain seq x y z
N MET A 1 -8.12 23.12 27.84
CA MET A 1 -8.41 22.83 26.43
C MET A 1 -7.64 21.57 26.11
N GLU A 2 -8.34 20.45 25.88
CA GLU A 2 -7.72 19.20 25.48
C GLU A 2 -7.35 19.29 24.00
N ILE A 3 -6.14 18.85 23.66
CA ILE A 3 -5.70 18.78 22.27
C ILE A 3 -6.18 17.42 21.74
N PRO A 4 -6.98 17.37 20.66
CA PRO A 4 -7.40 16.10 20.09
C PRO A 4 -6.18 15.33 19.60
N ILE A 5 -6.09 14.04 19.97
CA ILE A 5 -5.06 13.14 19.47
C ILE A 5 -5.57 12.60 18.12
N VAL A 6 -4.84 12.94 17.06
CA VAL A 6 -5.02 12.33 15.74
C VAL A 6 -4.08 11.13 15.66
N MET A 7 -4.58 10.00 15.16
CA MET A 7 -3.83 8.75 15.08
C MET A 7 -4.12 8.02 13.76
N GLY A 8 -3.17 7.20 13.32
CA GLY A 8 -3.31 6.27 12.21
C GLY A 8 -2.39 5.08 12.44
N THR A 9 -2.59 4.00 11.69
CA THR A 9 -1.69 2.84 11.68
C THR A 9 -1.32 2.47 10.26
N GLU A 10 -0.17 1.82 10.16
CA GLU A 10 0.45 1.31 8.95
C GLU A 10 0.65 -0.19 9.17
N THR A 11 0.04 -1.02 8.33
CA THR A 11 0.10 -2.48 8.48
C THR A 11 0.64 -3.11 7.21
N GLU A 12 1.89 -3.58 7.31
CA GLU A 12 2.52 -4.44 6.31
C GLU A 12 2.04 -5.88 6.48
N TYR A 13 1.65 -6.52 5.38
CA TYR A 13 1.22 -7.91 5.40
C TYR A 13 2.32 -8.83 4.84
N GLY A 14 2.48 -9.99 5.48
CA GLY A 14 3.29 -11.07 4.91
C GLY A 14 2.65 -11.57 3.61
N ILE A 15 3.49 -11.96 2.64
CA ILE A 15 3.01 -12.51 1.37
C ILE A 15 3.93 -13.64 0.88
N SER A 16 3.32 -14.72 0.41
CA SER A 16 3.98 -15.79 -0.32
C SER A 16 3.05 -16.36 -1.39
N VAL A 17 3.61 -16.90 -2.47
CA VAL A 17 2.84 -17.61 -3.48
C VAL A 17 3.12 -19.10 -3.36
N LYS A 18 2.16 -19.84 -2.83
CA LYS A 18 2.24 -21.29 -2.69
C LYS A 18 2.38 -21.95 -4.06
N ASN A 19 3.20 -23.00 -4.14
CA ASN A 19 3.53 -23.72 -5.37
C ASN A 19 4.19 -22.86 -6.48
N ALA A 20 4.62 -21.63 -6.20
CA ALA A 20 5.48 -20.91 -7.11
C ALA A 20 6.88 -21.53 -7.14
N ARG A 21 7.43 -21.67 -8.35
CA ARG A 21 8.77 -22.22 -8.58
C ARG A 21 9.86 -21.34 -7.97
N GLU A 22 9.66 -20.03 -8.03
CA GLU A 22 10.50 -18.99 -7.43
C GLU A 22 9.60 -18.01 -6.68
N GLN A 23 10.08 -17.50 -5.55
CA GLN A 23 9.36 -16.50 -4.74
C GLN A 23 9.87 -15.11 -5.10
N ASP A 24 8.95 -14.24 -5.51
CA ASP A 24 9.21 -12.81 -5.71
C ASP A 24 8.15 -12.02 -4.95
N PRO A 25 8.44 -11.59 -3.70
CA PRO A 25 7.47 -10.91 -2.86
C PRO A 25 7.18 -9.48 -3.35
N VAL A 26 8.09 -8.84 -4.07
CA VAL A 26 7.88 -7.51 -4.67
C VAL A 26 6.85 -7.63 -5.81
N ALA A 27 7.04 -8.61 -6.70
CA ALA A 27 6.09 -8.86 -7.78
C ALA A 27 4.73 -9.32 -7.25
N ALA A 28 4.70 -10.18 -6.23
CA ALA A 28 3.46 -10.63 -5.60
C ALA A 28 2.70 -9.47 -4.94
N SER A 29 3.39 -8.59 -4.20
CA SER A 29 2.79 -7.41 -3.58
C SER A 29 2.23 -6.45 -4.62
N THR A 30 3.00 -6.20 -5.69
CA THR A 30 2.59 -5.35 -6.82
C THR A 30 1.34 -5.90 -7.51
N LEU A 31 1.25 -7.22 -7.69
CA LEU A 31 0.08 -7.88 -8.26
C LEU A 31 -1.16 -7.69 -7.37
N VAL A 32 -1.03 -7.94 -6.07
CA VAL A 32 -2.13 -7.83 -5.09
C VAL A 32 -2.64 -6.39 -5.03
N VAL A 33 -1.77 -5.40 -4.84
CA VAL A 33 -2.16 -3.98 -4.74
C VAL A 33 -2.87 -3.51 -6.01
N ASN A 34 -2.36 -3.86 -7.20
CA ASN A 34 -2.98 -3.46 -8.47
C ASN A 34 -4.27 -4.23 -8.80
N ALA A 35 -4.46 -5.45 -8.28
CA ALA A 35 -5.70 -6.19 -8.43
C ALA A 35 -6.88 -5.45 -7.76
N TYR A 36 -6.65 -4.77 -6.64
CA TYR A 36 -7.67 -3.96 -5.99
C TYR A 36 -8.16 -2.81 -6.86
N LYS A 37 -7.24 -2.07 -7.51
CA LYS A 37 -7.56 -1.00 -8.46
C LYS A 37 -8.51 -1.49 -9.55
N THR A 38 -8.23 -2.66 -10.11
CA THR A 38 -9.06 -3.27 -11.17
C THR A 38 -10.42 -3.72 -10.63
N SER A 39 -10.48 -4.22 -9.38
CA SER A 39 -11.73 -4.69 -8.77
C SER A 39 -12.78 -3.59 -8.53
N ARG A 40 -12.34 -2.33 -8.41
CA ARG A 40 -13.22 -1.17 -8.17
C ARG A 40 -13.94 -0.66 -9.44
N GLY A 41 -13.57 -1.14 -10.63
CA GLY A 41 -14.21 -0.77 -11.89
C GLY A 41 -14.16 0.74 -12.19
N ASP A 42 -15.24 1.28 -12.77
CA ASP A 42 -15.37 2.70 -13.12
C ASP A 42 -15.70 3.61 -11.93
N ILE A 43 -15.69 3.10 -10.68
CA ILE A 43 -15.78 3.98 -9.51
C ILE A 43 -14.53 4.84 -9.58
N PRO A 44 -14.65 6.15 -9.90
CA PRO A 44 -13.47 7.00 -9.92
C PRO A 44 -12.90 6.88 -8.52
N SER A 45 -11.63 6.50 -8.39
CA SER A 45 -10.96 6.83 -7.15
C SER A 45 -11.14 8.34 -7.07
N ALA A 46 -11.87 8.86 -6.07
CA ALA A 46 -12.05 10.31 -5.90
C ALA A 46 -10.68 11.04 -5.80
N THR A 47 -9.63 10.23 -5.72
CA THR A 47 -8.21 10.43 -5.58
C THR A 47 -7.40 9.88 -6.76
N SER A 48 -8.01 9.57 -7.92
CA SER A 48 -7.28 9.01 -9.09
C SER A 48 -6.19 9.95 -9.62
N SER A 49 -6.31 11.24 -9.30
CA SER A 49 -5.33 12.29 -9.58
C SER A 49 -4.44 12.64 -8.39
N VAL A 50 -4.62 11.98 -7.24
CA VAL A 50 -3.86 12.22 -6.01
C VAL A 50 -2.77 11.16 -5.91
N THR A 51 -1.54 11.60 -6.13
CA THR A 51 -0.33 10.78 -5.95
C THR A 51 0.32 11.09 -4.61
N TRP A 52 1.19 10.19 -4.14
CA TRP A 52 2.02 10.48 -2.97
C TRP A 52 2.99 11.62 -3.27
N ASP A 53 3.15 12.56 -2.34
CA ASP A 53 4.10 13.67 -2.48
C ASP A 53 5.40 13.36 -1.75
N TYR A 54 6.48 13.17 -2.50
CA TYR A 54 7.82 12.88 -1.99
C TYR A 54 8.65 14.16 -1.74
N GLU A 55 8.16 15.37 -2.03
CA GLU A 55 8.97 16.61 -2.01
C GLU A 55 9.64 16.89 -0.65
N GLN A 56 9.03 16.45 0.45
CA GLN A 56 9.55 16.66 1.81
C GLN A 56 10.40 15.49 2.32
N GLU A 57 10.60 14.44 1.53
CA GLU A 57 11.44 13.31 1.90
C GLU A 57 12.91 13.60 1.54
N SER A 58 13.83 13.21 2.43
CA SER A 58 15.27 13.29 2.18
C SER A 58 15.95 11.98 2.58
N PRO A 59 15.71 10.86 1.85
CA PRO A 59 16.15 9.53 2.28
C PRO A 59 17.67 9.39 2.41
N LEU A 60 18.43 10.18 1.63
CA LEU A 60 19.89 10.20 1.67
C LEU A 60 20.44 11.10 2.78
N MET A 61 19.62 11.92 3.43
CA MET A 61 20.06 12.79 4.53
C MET A 61 20.15 11.96 5.81
N ASP A 62 21.37 11.54 6.15
CA ASP A 62 21.62 10.80 7.36
C ASP A 62 21.54 11.72 8.59
N ALA A 63 20.90 11.26 9.66
CA ALA A 63 20.78 12.00 10.93
C ALA A 63 22.13 12.37 11.57
N ARG A 64 23.24 11.71 11.17
CA ARG A 64 24.62 12.03 11.59
C ARG A 64 25.21 13.23 10.84
N GLY A 65 24.49 13.82 9.89
CA GLY A 65 24.85 15.08 9.22
C GLY A 65 25.64 14.91 7.91
N PHE A 66 25.48 13.79 7.21
CA PHE A 66 26.09 13.58 5.90
C PHE A 66 25.07 13.01 4.90
N LEU A 67 25.36 13.14 3.61
CA LEU A 67 24.56 12.55 2.55
C LEU A 67 25.08 11.15 2.23
N ALA A 68 24.22 10.14 2.29
CA ALA A 68 24.55 8.79 1.88
C ALA A 68 24.80 8.72 0.38
N GLU A 69 25.84 7.99 -0.03
CA GLU A 69 26.11 7.71 -1.44
C GLU A 69 25.18 6.57 -1.92
N ALA A 70 24.01 6.93 -2.42
CA ALA A 70 23.12 6.02 -3.12
C ALA A 70 22.39 6.75 -4.25
N GLU A 71 21.88 6.00 -5.23
CA GLU A 71 21.01 6.56 -6.26
C GLU A 71 19.67 6.93 -5.63
N THR A 72 19.23 8.18 -5.83
CA THR A 72 17.86 8.56 -5.50
C THR A 72 16.93 7.81 -6.45
N PRO A 73 16.02 6.96 -5.97
CA PRO A 73 15.02 6.37 -6.85
C PRO A 73 14.20 7.51 -7.44
N ILE A 74 14.24 7.66 -8.76
CA ILE A 74 13.43 8.65 -9.46
C ILE A 74 11.99 8.13 -9.41
N SER A 75 11.18 8.70 -8.51
CA SER A 75 9.73 8.55 -8.56
C SER A 75 9.20 9.47 -9.67
N GLU A 76 9.17 8.98 -10.91
CA GLU A 76 8.32 9.60 -11.92
C GLU A 76 6.85 9.45 -11.48
N ALA A 77 5.98 10.41 -11.79
CA ALA A 77 4.57 10.36 -11.40
C ALA A 77 3.87 9.06 -11.87
N ASP A 78 4.34 8.50 -12.98
CA ASP A 78 3.85 7.24 -13.55
C ASP A 78 4.21 6.01 -12.69
N THR A 79 5.37 5.96 -12.02
CA THR A 79 5.69 4.87 -11.08
C THR A 79 4.93 4.99 -9.77
N ASN A 80 4.67 6.22 -9.31
CA ASN A 80 3.94 6.49 -8.08
C ASN A 80 2.51 5.92 -8.11
N SER A 81 1.77 6.15 -9.19
CA SER A 81 0.40 5.63 -9.34
C SER A 81 0.31 4.12 -9.55
N VAL A 82 1.41 3.45 -9.90
CA VAL A 82 1.46 1.98 -10.03
C VAL A 82 1.60 1.32 -8.67
N VAL A 83 2.41 1.89 -7.77
CA VAL A 83 2.69 1.29 -6.47
C VAL A 83 1.84 1.87 -5.34
N ASN A 84 1.30 3.09 -5.49
CA ASN A 84 0.47 3.76 -4.49
C ASN A 84 -0.99 3.90 -4.95
N ASP A 85 -1.92 3.81 -4.00
CA ASP A 85 -3.33 4.13 -4.19
C ASP A 85 -3.87 4.83 -2.95
N ILE A 86 -4.52 5.98 -3.13
CA ILE A 86 -5.30 6.62 -2.07
C ILE A 86 -6.74 6.17 -2.22
N LEU A 87 -7.32 5.68 -1.15
CA LEU A 87 -8.62 5.02 -1.16
C LEU A 87 -9.75 5.99 -0.83
N ILE A 88 -10.98 5.63 -1.21
CA ILE A 88 -12.17 6.48 -0.97
C ILE A 88 -12.47 6.68 0.52
N ASN A 89 -11.98 5.79 1.37
CA ASN A 89 -12.09 5.91 2.83
C ASN A 89 -10.99 6.79 3.44
N GLY A 90 -10.10 7.37 2.62
CA GLY A 90 -8.97 8.22 3.04
C GLY A 90 -7.71 7.44 3.41
N GLY A 91 -7.73 6.11 3.43
CA GLY A 91 -6.53 5.30 3.66
C GLY A 91 -5.62 5.23 2.45
N ARG A 92 -4.37 4.78 2.65
CA ARG A 92 -3.39 4.48 1.60
C ARG A 92 -3.25 2.97 1.47
N TYR A 93 -3.18 2.46 0.25
CA TYR A 93 -2.89 1.06 -0.02
C TYR A 93 -1.81 0.97 -1.09
N TYR A 94 -0.65 0.42 -0.74
CA TYR A 94 0.55 0.51 -1.57
C TYR A 94 1.50 -0.66 -1.37
N VAL A 95 2.55 -0.71 -2.18
CA VAL A 95 3.66 -1.64 -2.00
C VAL A 95 4.77 -0.93 -1.24
N ASP A 96 5.05 -1.37 -0.01
CA ASP A 96 6.29 -1.00 0.66
C ASP A 96 7.31 -2.13 0.48
N HIS A 97 8.28 -1.86 -0.39
CA HIS A 97 9.31 -2.81 -0.81
C HIS A 97 8.75 -4.18 -1.22
N ALA A 98 8.70 -5.14 -0.30
CA ALA A 98 8.30 -6.53 -0.52
C ALA A 98 6.93 -6.89 0.09
N HIS A 99 6.20 -5.89 0.60
CA HIS A 99 4.94 -6.09 1.32
C HIS A 99 3.82 -5.25 0.70
N PRO A 100 2.59 -5.78 0.60
CA PRO A 100 1.43 -4.94 0.47
C PRO A 100 1.13 -4.31 1.84
N GLU A 101 0.92 -3.00 1.85
CA GLU A 101 0.72 -2.23 3.06
C GLU A 101 -0.57 -1.42 2.97
N TYR A 102 -1.35 -1.43 4.06
CA TYR A 102 -2.50 -0.56 4.24
C TYR A 102 -2.26 0.42 5.40
N CYS A 103 -2.42 1.70 5.12
CA CYS A 103 -2.45 2.77 6.11
C CYS A 103 -3.90 3.24 6.32
N THR A 104 -4.35 3.33 7.57
CA THR A 104 -5.67 3.90 7.90
C THR A 104 -5.72 5.40 7.56
N PRO A 105 -6.90 5.98 7.27
CA PRO A 105 -7.05 7.43 7.35
C PRO A 105 -6.76 7.94 8.77
N GLU A 106 -6.58 9.24 8.91
CA GLU A 106 -6.45 9.89 10.20
C GLU A 106 -7.74 9.74 11.03
N CYS A 107 -7.59 9.18 12.22
CA CYS A 107 -8.68 8.86 13.14
C CYS A 107 -8.63 9.77 14.37
N ALA A 108 -9.81 10.20 14.85
CA ALA A 108 -9.94 11.04 16.04
C ALA A 108 -10.09 10.23 17.35
N ASN A 109 -10.25 8.90 17.24
CA ASN A 109 -10.38 8.00 18.38
C ASN A 109 -9.98 6.56 17.98
N ALA A 110 -9.68 5.74 18.99
CA ALA A 110 -9.22 4.36 18.80
C ALA A 110 -10.29 3.43 18.19
N ARG A 111 -11.59 3.74 18.34
CA ARG A 111 -12.65 2.92 17.77
C ARG A 111 -12.69 3.07 16.25
N ASP A 112 -12.58 4.30 15.76
CA ASP A 112 -12.53 4.58 14.32
C ASP A 112 -11.26 3.98 13.71
N LEU A 113 -10.12 4.08 14.41
CA LEU A 113 -8.87 3.44 14.02
C LEU A 113 -9.07 1.93 13.76
N LEU A 114 -9.63 1.22 14.74
CA LEU A 114 -9.87 -0.22 14.62
C LEU A 114 -10.85 -0.58 13.49
N LEU A 115 -11.86 0.27 13.24
CA LEU A 115 -12.80 0.07 12.13
C LEU A 115 -12.09 0.18 10.78
N TYR A 116 -11.17 1.14 10.63
CA TYR A 116 -10.40 1.29 9.40
C TYR A 116 -9.32 0.22 9.25
N GLU A 117 -8.66 -0.23 10.32
CA GLU A 117 -7.77 -1.39 10.26
C GLU A 117 -8.50 -2.63 9.73
N LYS A 118 -9.72 -2.88 10.22
CA LYS A 118 -10.57 -3.97 9.72
C LYS A 118 -11.04 -3.78 8.29
N ALA A 119 -11.26 -2.53 7.85
CA ALA A 119 -11.48 -2.26 6.45
C ALA A 119 -10.24 -2.60 5.60
N GLY A 120 -9.04 -2.35 6.10
CA GLY A 120 -7.77 -2.75 5.49
C GLY A 120 -7.65 -4.24 5.24
N GLU A 121 -7.98 -5.07 6.24
CA GLU A 121 -7.99 -6.54 6.10
C GLU A 121 -8.96 -7.00 4.99
N LEU A 122 -10.15 -6.39 4.90
CA LEU A 122 -11.12 -6.70 3.85
C LEU A 122 -10.65 -6.26 2.46
N ILE A 123 -9.99 -5.10 2.37
CA ILE A 123 -9.37 -4.62 1.14
C ILE A 123 -8.33 -5.63 0.66
N LEU A 124 -7.41 -6.04 1.54
CA LEU A 124 -6.39 -7.04 1.22
C LEU A 124 -7.01 -8.36 0.74
N GLU A 125 -8.05 -8.85 1.40
CA GLU A 125 -8.71 -10.11 0.99
C GLU A 125 -9.35 -10.00 -0.40
N VAL A 126 -10.00 -8.86 -0.70
CA VAL A 126 -10.53 -8.59 -2.04
C VAL A 126 -9.40 -8.53 -3.08
N SER A 127 -8.30 -7.87 -2.73
CA SER A 127 -7.09 -7.80 -3.56
C SER A 127 -6.53 -9.18 -3.87
N ARG A 128 -6.37 -10.02 -2.84
CA ARG A 128 -5.84 -11.40 -2.91
C ARG A 128 -6.70 -12.26 -3.83
N VAL A 129 -8.01 -12.33 -3.58
CA VAL A 129 -8.96 -13.11 -4.39
C VAL A 129 -9.01 -12.62 -5.83
N THR A 130 -8.86 -11.32 -6.07
CA THR A 130 -8.84 -10.76 -7.43
C THR A 130 -7.53 -11.09 -8.14
N ALA A 131 -6.39 -11.01 -7.45
CA ALA A 131 -5.07 -11.35 -7.96
C ALA A 131 -4.93 -12.83 -8.32
N GLU A 132 -5.49 -13.74 -7.51
CA GLU A 132 -5.44 -15.19 -7.75
C GLU A 132 -6.08 -15.61 -9.09
N ARG A 133 -7.00 -14.80 -9.64
CA ARG A 133 -7.60 -15.05 -10.96
C ARG A 133 -6.59 -14.94 -12.11
N LEU A 134 -5.43 -14.35 -11.86
CA LEU A 134 -4.34 -14.17 -12.81
C LEU A 134 -3.21 -15.19 -12.61
N LEU A 135 -3.28 -16.00 -11.55
CA LEU A 135 -2.30 -17.05 -11.27
C LEU A 135 -2.67 -18.37 -11.98
N LEU A 136 -1.73 -19.31 -11.98
CA LEU A 136 -2.00 -20.68 -12.44
C LEU A 136 -2.96 -21.39 -11.46
N ASP A 137 -3.77 -22.32 -11.96
CA ASP A 137 -4.79 -23.05 -11.17
C ASP A 137 -4.26 -23.75 -9.91
N ASN A 138 -2.95 -24.03 -9.84
CA ASN A 138 -2.31 -24.67 -8.70
C ASN A 138 -1.59 -23.70 -7.75
N GLN A 139 -1.66 -22.38 -7.98
CA GLN A 139 -1.03 -21.34 -7.18
C GLN A 139 -2.05 -20.59 -6.33
N GLU A 140 -1.60 -20.13 -5.16
CA GLU A 140 -2.43 -19.48 -4.14
C GLU A 140 -1.56 -18.45 -3.41
N ILE A 141 -2.11 -17.27 -3.14
CA ILE A 141 -1.45 -16.23 -2.35
C ILE A 141 -1.81 -16.45 -0.88
N ILE A 142 -0.80 -16.56 -0.02
CA ILE A 142 -0.91 -16.80 1.43
C ILE A 142 -0.06 -15.84 2.25
#